data_AF-A0A936PI79-F1
#
_entry.id   AF-A0A936PI79-F1
#
_cell.length_a   1.000
_cell.length_b   1.000
_cell.length_c   1.000
_cell.angle_alpha   90.00
_cell.angle_beta   90.00
_cell.angle_gamma   90.00
#
_symmetry.space_group_name_H-M   'P 1'
#
loop_
_entity.id
_entity.type
_entity.pdbx_description
1 polymer ?
#
loop_
_entity_poly.entity_id
_entity_poly.type
_entity_poly.pdbx_seq_one_letter_code
_entity_poly.pdbx_strand_id
1 'polypeptide(L)'
;MNDIYPVTIGYNTISSFRTTSANNISHNFFGIRTGYNTNASRGSFTIRNNTIGNNVLHSISMGTATTTVQNYVCGIHNTGEGFMSIRNNTVQGLSAFGLFPAESEVCGIQFQGRNNNTDILRNYLHTFYVNSDDYNSSVTGISMGEGSVTFANNIIRIGAEVTTRSYVTGIYRAGGGAGTQILNVFFNSVYLNGIVTSGGGAPSTSDCIFLDDRSGSDIRVSMINNIFYNARSCPNPQALIPTNNAIKINDLTNPISSWLTSNYNDCFFTDIKSGAIGTIGGNLPYANLALWQAATNLDANSLSLDPLFTINPPISTSGFIPAENLPGLTGVGGITTDYDQDIRCLPTMGAQESFLPVTVQFNPDYFCQMSGRWCCHLYSYRIEFKRYYLHSGSDTCSRNY
;
A
#
# COMPACT_ATOMS: atom_id res chain seq x y z
N MET A 1 3.16 38.80 5.00
CA MET A 1 3.14 37.38 4.60
C MET A 1 4.33 36.74 5.29
N ASN A 2 4.11 35.94 6.32
CA ASN A 2 5.20 35.16 6.88
C ASN A 2 5.34 33.91 6.02
N ASP A 3 6.47 33.78 5.35
CA ASP A 3 6.83 32.58 4.60
C ASP A 3 6.86 31.40 5.59
N ILE A 4 5.84 30.56 5.55
CA ILE A 4 5.85 29.28 6.27
C ILE A 4 6.68 28.34 5.40
N TYR A 5 7.98 28.29 5.66
CA TYR A 5 8.85 27.30 5.04
C TYR A 5 8.42 25.89 5.49
N PRO A 6 8.26 24.94 4.56
CA PRO A 6 7.93 23.57 4.94
C PRO A 6 9.08 22.98 5.75
N VAL A 7 8.77 22.42 6.92
CA VAL A 7 9.74 21.70 7.74
C VAL A 7 10.07 20.38 7.05
N THR A 8 11.34 20.15 6.75
CA THR A 8 11.80 18.89 6.17
C THR A 8 12.39 18.01 7.25
N ILE A 9 11.84 16.80 7.40
CA ILE A 9 12.36 15.74 8.26
C ILE A 9 12.82 14.62 7.33
N GLY A 10 14.11 14.48 7.12
CA GLY A 10 14.59 13.43 6.22
C GLY A 10 15.97 12.92 6.51
N TYR A 11 16.26 11.74 5.95
CA TYR A 11 17.53 11.03 6.10
C TYR A 11 17.86 10.63 7.54
N ASN A 12 16.85 10.47 8.40
CA ASN A 12 17.04 9.99 9.75
C ASN A 12 16.94 8.47 9.82
N THR A 13 17.65 7.87 10.77
CA THR A 13 17.50 6.45 11.12
C THR A 13 17.14 6.33 12.59
N ILE A 14 15.97 5.78 12.88
CA ILE A 14 15.53 5.43 14.23
C ILE A 14 15.61 3.91 14.33
N SER A 15 16.75 3.39 14.75
CA SER A 15 17.08 1.97 14.56
C SER A 15 16.39 1.04 15.55
N SER A 16 16.39 1.39 16.84
CA SER A 16 15.79 0.55 17.88
C SER A 16 15.25 1.35 19.06
N PHE A 17 14.22 0.80 19.70
CA PHE A 17 13.63 1.33 20.92
C PHE A 17 12.89 0.21 21.65
N ARG A 18 12.96 0.18 22.98
CA ARG A 18 12.26 -0.85 23.77
C ARG A 18 11.72 -0.27 25.06
N THR A 19 10.46 -0.58 25.37
CA THR A 19 9.92 -0.41 26.74
C THR A 19 9.80 -1.76 27.43
N THR A 20 9.89 -1.75 28.75
CA THR A 20 9.61 -2.92 29.59
C THR A 20 8.11 -3.03 29.86
N SER A 21 7.58 -4.25 29.98
CA SER A 21 6.17 -4.47 30.31
C SER A 21 5.78 -3.82 31.64
N ALA A 22 4.59 -3.24 31.67
CA ALA A 22 4.03 -2.62 32.87
C ALA A 22 2.52 -2.85 32.93
N ASN A 23 2.05 -3.35 34.07
CA ASN A 23 0.63 -3.53 34.34
C ASN A 23 0.03 -2.12 34.57
N ASN A 24 -0.89 -1.68 33.71
CA ASN A 24 -1.53 -0.35 33.75
C ASN A 24 -0.77 0.85 33.14
N ILE A 25 0.25 0.63 32.31
CA ILE A 25 0.86 1.73 31.54
C ILE A 25 0.64 1.48 30.05
N SER A 26 0.01 2.45 29.39
CA SER A 26 -0.02 2.52 27.93
C SER A 26 1.34 3.00 27.44
N HIS A 27 1.98 2.21 26.59
CA HIS A 27 3.18 2.64 25.87
C HIS A 27 2.81 3.10 24.48
N ASN A 28 3.10 4.37 24.20
CA ASN A 28 2.91 4.98 22.89
C ASN A 28 4.25 5.40 22.32
N PHE A 29 4.57 4.93 21.11
CA PHE A 29 5.77 5.31 20.39
C PHE A 29 5.41 5.88 19.02
N PHE A 30 6.04 7.01 18.71
CA PHE A 30 5.99 7.64 17.40
C PHE A 30 7.41 7.84 16.91
N GLY A 31 7.79 7.20 15.80
CA GLY A 31 9.12 7.38 15.22
C GLY A 31 9.31 8.83 14.78
N ILE A 32 8.44 9.31 13.90
CA ILE A 32 8.34 10.72 13.53
C ILE A 32 6.93 11.18 13.85
N ARG A 33 6.82 12.24 14.67
CA ARG A 33 5.55 12.89 14.99
C ARG A 33 5.55 14.32 14.49
N THR A 34 4.56 14.68 13.68
CA THR A 34 4.34 16.05 13.19
C THR A 34 2.92 16.52 13.51
N GLY A 35 2.74 17.83 13.64
CA GLY A 35 1.51 18.43 14.14
C GLY A 35 1.38 18.37 15.67
N TYR A 36 0.39 19.08 16.21
CA TYR A 36 0.07 19.08 17.65
C TYR A 36 -1.42 18.82 17.89
N ASN A 37 -1.73 18.27 19.07
CA ASN A 37 -2.96 17.55 19.44
C ASN A 37 -4.23 18.41 19.62
N THR A 38 -4.23 19.68 19.25
CA THR A 38 -5.42 20.53 19.40
C THR A 38 -5.38 21.64 18.36
N ASN A 39 -6.30 21.58 17.39
CA ASN A 39 -6.77 22.68 16.55
C ASN A 39 -5.70 23.66 16.01
N ALA A 40 -5.44 23.60 14.71
CA ALA A 40 -4.77 24.64 13.91
C ALA A 40 -3.24 24.62 13.76
N SER A 41 -2.57 23.47 13.85
CA SER A 41 -1.18 23.40 13.37
C SER A 41 -1.14 23.29 11.84
N ARG A 42 -1.21 24.45 11.16
CA ARG A 42 -1.06 24.61 9.69
C ARG A 42 0.35 24.29 9.16
N GLY A 43 1.17 23.60 9.94
CA GLY A 43 2.55 23.28 9.57
C GLY A 43 2.58 22.41 8.32
N SER A 44 3.30 22.85 7.30
CA SER A 44 3.59 22.04 6.12
C SER A 44 4.85 21.23 6.38
N PHE A 45 4.81 19.92 6.15
CA PHE A 45 5.94 19.03 6.42
C PHE A 45 6.27 18.16 5.20
N THR A 46 7.57 18.01 4.96
CA THR A 46 8.11 17.00 4.04
C THR A 46 8.86 15.96 4.85
N ILE A 47 8.31 14.75 4.95
CA ILE A 47 8.90 13.62 5.66
C ILE A 47 9.44 12.64 4.62
N ARG A 48 10.76 12.55 4.47
CA ARG A 48 11.34 11.77 3.36
C ARG A 48 12.63 11.05 3.66
N ASN A 49 12.83 9.89 3.02
CA ASN A 49 14.08 9.13 3.12
C ASN A 49 14.46 8.79 4.57
N ASN A 50 13.48 8.59 5.45
CA ASN A 50 13.74 8.13 6.81
C ASN A 50 13.62 6.61 6.88
N THR A 51 14.39 6.00 7.78
CA THR A 51 14.28 4.59 8.15
C THR A 51 13.87 4.51 9.62
N ILE A 52 12.71 3.90 9.89
CA ILE A 52 12.20 3.66 11.25
C ILE A 52 12.15 2.15 11.47
N GLY A 53 12.84 1.70 12.50
CA GLY A 53 13.19 0.31 12.74
C GLY A 53 14.38 -0.17 11.89
N ASN A 54 14.69 -1.45 11.99
CA ASN A 54 15.76 -2.10 11.24
C ASN A 54 15.42 -3.58 10.96
N ASN A 55 16.35 -4.32 10.35
CA ASN A 55 16.16 -5.73 9.98
C ASN A 55 16.20 -6.71 11.17
N VAL A 56 16.32 -6.23 12.40
CA VAL A 56 16.22 -7.04 13.62
C VAL A 56 14.75 -7.16 14.00
N LEU A 57 14.31 -8.39 14.30
CA LEU A 57 12.95 -8.65 14.80
C LEU A 57 12.65 -7.78 16.02
N HIS A 58 11.48 -7.15 16.04
CA HIS A 58 11.06 -6.28 17.15
C HIS A 58 12.06 -5.15 17.47
N SER A 59 12.69 -4.59 16.44
CA SER A 59 13.65 -3.49 16.57
C SER A 59 13.07 -2.31 17.38
N ILE A 60 11.79 -2.00 17.18
CA ILE A 60 11.03 -1.05 17.99
C ILE A 60 9.89 -1.83 18.66
N SER A 61 9.97 -2.00 19.98
CA SER A 61 9.07 -2.86 20.74
C SER A 61 8.50 -2.15 21.96
N MET A 62 7.17 -2.04 22.04
CA MET A 62 6.52 -1.73 23.31
C MET A 62 6.50 -2.97 24.19
N GLY A 63 6.44 -2.77 25.50
CA GLY A 63 6.21 -3.82 26.48
C GLY A 63 4.82 -4.44 26.31
N THR A 64 4.51 -5.42 27.16
CA THR A 64 3.20 -6.09 27.18
C THR A 64 2.27 -5.36 28.13
N ALA A 65 1.13 -4.89 27.62
CA ALA A 65 0.01 -4.42 28.45
C ALA A 65 -0.80 -5.61 28.97
N THR A 66 -1.26 -5.56 30.22
CA THR A 66 -1.94 -6.69 30.89
C THR A 66 -3.32 -6.34 31.45
N THR A 67 -3.75 -5.09 31.26
CA THR A 67 -5.07 -4.58 31.68
C THR A 67 -5.70 -3.85 30.50
N THR A 68 -6.76 -3.07 30.69
CA THR A 68 -7.47 -2.37 29.59
C THR A 68 -6.67 -1.25 28.92
N VAL A 69 -5.36 -1.13 29.20
CA VAL A 69 -4.51 -0.10 28.59
C VAL A 69 -4.02 -0.56 27.21
N GLN A 70 -4.05 0.36 26.25
CA GLN A 70 -3.63 0.09 24.88
C GLN A 70 -2.15 0.38 24.69
N ASN A 71 -1.43 -0.48 23.97
CA ASN A 71 -0.12 -0.14 23.42
C ASN A 71 -0.24 0.30 21.97
N TYR A 72 0.43 1.38 21.61
CA TYR A 72 0.40 1.90 20.24
C TYR A 72 1.79 2.23 19.72
N VAL A 73 2.14 1.68 18.57
CA VAL A 73 3.38 2.01 17.86
C VAL A 73 3.05 2.51 16.49
N CYS A 74 3.49 3.72 16.17
CA CYS A 74 3.39 4.27 14.83
C CYS A 74 4.76 4.71 14.31
N GLY A 75 5.07 4.34 13.07
CA GLY A 75 6.29 4.79 12.41
C GLY A 75 6.26 6.30 12.20
N ILE A 76 5.33 6.75 11.36
CA ILE A 76 5.14 8.17 11.04
C ILE A 76 3.72 8.58 11.40
N HIS A 77 3.56 9.45 12.38
CA HIS A 77 2.27 9.98 12.80
C HIS A 77 2.19 11.48 12.51
N ASN A 78 1.24 11.88 11.69
CA ASN A 78 1.04 13.27 11.33
C ASN A 78 -0.39 13.76 11.65
N THR A 79 -0.47 14.84 12.41
CA THR A 79 -1.71 15.59 12.69
C THR A 79 -1.65 17.03 12.14
N GLY A 80 -0.63 17.36 11.34
CA GLY A 80 -0.47 18.67 10.70
C GLY A 80 -1.49 18.90 9.58
N GLU A 81 -1.94 20.15 9.47
CA GLU A 81 -2.91 20.64 8.50
C GLU A 81 -2.27 21.59 7.46
N GLY A 82 -0.95 21.51 7.24
CA GLY A 82 -0.28 22.18 6.11
C GLY A 82 -0.06 21.22 4.93
N PHE A 83 0.58 21.66 3.86
CA PHE A 83 0.92 20.75 2.76
C PHE A 83 1.80 19.62 3.29
N MET A 84 1.41 18.38 3.01
CA MET A 84 2.07 17.21 3.54
C MET A 84 2.63 16.36 2.42
N SER A 85 3.89 15.98 2.57
CA SER A 85 4.50 14.99 1.69
C SER A 85 5.30 13.98 2.48
N ILE A 86 4.81 12.74 2.51
CA ILE A 86 5.42 11.60 3.20
C ILE A 86 5.91 10.65 2.11
N ARG A 87 7.21 10.68 1.80
CA ARG A 87 7.72 9.94 0.64
C ARG A 87 9.03 9.20 0.86
N ASN A 88 9.22 8.08 0.18
CA ASN A 88 10.49 7.33 0.20
C ASN A 88 10.94 6.93 1.61
N ASN A 89 10.01 6.70 2.56
CA ASN A 89 10.38 6.24 3.91
C ASN A 89 10.28 4.72 3.98
N THR A 90 11.13 4.11 4.81
CA THR A 90 11.04 2.71 5.19
C THR A 90 10.61 2.62 6.64
N VAL A 91 9.51 1.90 6.92
CA VAL A 91 9.05 1.62 8.27
C VAL A 91 8.95 0.12 8.44
N GLN A 92 9.69 -0.41 9.42
CA GLN A 92 9.75 -1.84 9.66
C GLN A 92 9.97 -2.21 11.12
N GLY A 93 9.77 -3.48 11.45
CA GLY A 93 10.20 -4.06 12.73
C GLY A 93 9.50 -3.46 13.95
N LEU A 94 8.29 -2.91 13.78
CA LEU A 94 7.47 -2.32 14.83
C LEU A 94 6.67 -3.41 15.54
N SER A 95 6.62 -3.39 16.88
CA SER A 95 5.84 -4.36 17.64
C SER A 95 5.13 -3.82 18.88
N ALA A 96 3.89 -4.25 19.06
CA ALA A 96 3.08 -4.01 20.25
C ALA A 96 2.50 -5.33 20.77
N PHE A 97 2.42 -5.47 22.10
CA PHE A 97 1.98 -6.69 22.77
C PHE A 97 0.92 -6.38 23.84
N GLY A 98 -0.08 -7.26 23.94
CA GLY A 98 -1.16 -7.15 24.93
C GLY A 98 -1.62 -8.53 25.41
N LEU A 99 -2.13 -8.61 26.64
CA LEU A 99 -2.91 -9.76 27.13
C LEU A 99 -4.34 -9.30 27.38
N PHE A 100 -5.33 -10.11 27.02
CA PHE A 100 -6.74 -9.75 27.16
C PHE A 100 -7.04 -9.17 28.56
N PRO A 101 -7.72 -8.01 28.68
CA PRO A 101 -8.42 -7.26 27.62
C PRO A 101 -7.59 -6.11 26.99
N ALA A 102 -6.26 -6.19 27.02
CA ALA A 102 -5.40 -5.15 26.47
C ALA A 102 -5.38 -5.16 24.94
N GLU A 103 -5.77 -4.06 24.32
CA GLU A 103 -5.59 -3.84 22.88
C GLU A 103 -4.14 -3.49 22.56
N SER A 104 -3.67 -3.90 21.38
CA SER A 104 -2.38 -3.47 20.84
C SER A 104 -2.46 -3.14 19.36
N GLU A 105 -1.88 -1.99 19.01
CA GLU A 105 -1.93 -1.46 17.66
C GLU A 105 -0.53 -1.16 17.12
N VAL A 106 -0.32 -1.50 15.85
CA VAL A 106 0.86 -1.08 15.08
C VAL A 106 0.41 -0.42 13.78
N CYS A 107 0.94 0.77 13.52
CA CYS A 107 0.66 1.53 12.30
C CYS A 107 1.96 1.95 11.60
N GLY A 108 2.09 1.74 10.29
CA GLY A 108 3.24 2.22 9.53
C GLY A 108 3.24 3.75 9.42
N ILE A 109 2.19 4.29 8.79
CA ILE A 109 1.97 5.72 8.61
C ILE A 109 0.53 6.06 9.02
N GLN A 110 0.34 6.99 9.95
CA GLN A 110 -0.96 7.54 10.30
C GLN A 110 -1.04 9.02 9.90
N PHE A 111 -2.08 9.37 9.14
CA PHE A 111 -2.37 10.73 8.72
C PHE A 111 -3.76 11.18 9.21
N GLN A 112 -3.80 12.29 9.96
CA GLN A 112 -5.04 12.85 10.53
C GLN A 112 -5.20 14.35 10.21
N GLY A 113 -4.66 14.83 9.09
CA GLY A 113 -4.75 16.24 8.71
C GLY A 113 -5.99 16.55 7.87
N ARG A 114 -6.68 17.67 8.14
CA ARG A 114 -7.90 18.12 7.41
C ARG A 114 -7.64 18.70 6.00
N ASN A 115 -6.52 18.34 5.38
CA ASN A 115 -5.98 19.09 4.25
C ASN A 115 -6.32 18.52 2.88
N ASN A 116 -6.43 19.42 1.90
CA ASN A 116 -6.88 19.05 0.55
C ASN A 116 -5.79 18.57 -0.40
N ASN A 117 -4.51 18.54 -0.01
CA ASN A 117 -3.39 18.13 -0.86
C ASN A 117 -2.27 17.49 -0.03
N THR A 118 -2.37 16.17 0.20
CA THR A 118 -1.33 15.35 0.86
C THR A 118 -0.84 14.27 -0.09
N ASP A 119 0.46 14.08 -0.15
CA ASP A 119 1.09 13.02 -0.96
C ASP A 119 1.78 12.01 -0.05
N ILE A 120 1.33 10.75 -0.10
CA ILE A 120 1.99 9.61 0.55
C ILE A 120 2.52 8.70 -0.56
N LEU A 121 3.81 8.85 -0.89
CA LEU A 121 4.37 8.30 -2.12
C LEU A 121 5.58 7.40 -1.87
N ARG A 122 5.66 6.23 -2.50
CA ARG A 122 6.88 5.39 -2.49
C ARG A 122 7.39 5.06 -1.08
N ASN A 123 6.49 4.87 -0.12
CA ASN A 123 6.91 4.36 1.19
C ASN A 123 6.94 2.83 1.16
N TYR A 124 7.91 2.24 1.86
CA TYR A 124 8.01 0.80 2.05
C TYR A 124 7.71 0.44 3.50
N LEU A 125 6.57 -0.21 3.72
CA LEU A 125 6.04 -0.53 5.05
C LEU A 125 5.95 -2.04 5.18
N HIS A 126 6.71 -2.64 6.09
CA HIS A 126 6.73 -4.09 6.19
C HIS A 126 7.07 -4.61 7.58
N THR A 127 6.73 -5.88 7.83
CA THR A 127 7.21 -6.62 9.02
C THR A 127 6.78 -5.95 10.33
N PHE A 128 5.47 -5.94 10.57
CA PHE A 128 4.82 -5.38 11.76
C PHE A 128 4.22 -6.49 12.62
N TYR A 129 4.47 -6.43 13.92
CA TYR A 129 4.07 -7.48 14.85
C TYR A 129 3.00 -6.96 15.80
N VAL A 130 1.89 -7.69 15.88
CA VAL A 130 0.97 -7.58 17.00
C VAL A 130 0.73 -8.99 17.49
N ASN A 131 0.87 -9.15 18.80
CA ASN A 131 0.45 -10.34 19.51
C ASN A 131 -0.36 -9.88 20.71
N SER A 132 -1.67 -10.03 20.57
CA SER A 132 -2.63 -9.76 21.62
C SER A 132 -3.78 -10.76 21.55
N ASP A 133 -4.28 -11.13 22.72
CA ASP A 133 -5.48 -11.95 22.87
C ASP A 133 -6.77 -11.13 22.70
N ASP A 134 -6.68 -9.79 22.63
CA ASP A 134 -7.83 -8.93 22.36
C ASP A 134 -8.14 -8.85 20.86
N TYR A 135 -9.40 -9.07 20.51
CA TYR A 135 -9.89 -9.15 19.13
C TYR A 135 -9.93 -7.79 18.40
N ASN A 136 -9.76 -6.67 19.10
CA ASN A 136 -9.70 -5.32 18.53
C ASN A 136 -8.29 -4.91 18.11
N SER A 137 -7.26 -5.63 18.57
CA SER A 137 -5.87 -5.37 18.21
C SER A 137 -5.67 -5.36 16.69
N SER A 138 -4.76 -4.53 16.20
CA SER A 138 -4.64 -4.29 14.76
C SER A 138 -3.24 -3.97 14.26
N VAL A 139 -2.99 -4.35 13.01
CA VAL A 139 -1.83 -3.93 12.22
C VAL A 139 -2.32 -3.21 10.99
N THR A 140 -1.89 -1.96 10.83
CA THR A 140 -2.23 -1.13 9.67
C THR A 140 -0.98 -0.64 8.94
N GLY A 141 -0.93 -0.77 7.62
CA GLY A 141 0.13 -0.18 6.81
C GLY A 141 0.05 1.34 6.84
N ILE A 142 -0.95 1.89 6.14
CA ILE A 142 -1.25 3.32 6.11
C ILE A 142 -2.67 3.54 6.63
N SER A 143 -2.83 4.40 7.63
CA SER A 143 -4.13 4.84 8.14
C SER A 143 -4.35 6.31 7.82
N MET A 144 -5.55 6.67 7.37
CA MET A 144 -6.01 8.05 7.31
C MET A 144 -7.35 8.26 8.02
N GLY A 145 -7.49 9.39 8.69
CA GLY A 145 -8.74 9.80 9.35
C GLY A 145 -9.61 10.71 8.49
N GLU A 146 -9.05 11.84 8.06
CA GLU A 146 -9.74 12.87 7.29
C GLU A 146 -8.79 13.48 6.24
N GLY A 147 -9.35 14.27 5.31
CA GLY A 147 -8.60 15.06 4.33
C GLY A 147 -8.54 14.43 2.94
N SER A 148 -7.87 15.12 2.02
CA SER A 148 -7.63 14.64 0.66
C SER A 148 -6.16 14.21 0.50
N VAL A 149 -5.97 13.01 -0.01
CA VAL A 149 -4.68 12.32 -0.03
C VAL A 149 -4.49 11.55 -1.34
N THR A 150 -3.29 11.64 -1.90
CA THR A 150 -2.81 10.74 -2.94
C THR A 150 -1.86 9.72 -2.32
N PHE A 151 -2.28 8.45 -2.33
CA PHE A 151 -1.44 7.29 -2.06
C PHE A 151 -0.95 6.75 -3.38
N ALA A 152 0.35 6.86 -3.68
CA ALA A 152 0.86 6.25 -4.89
C ALA A 152 2.23 5.60 -4.78
N ASN A 153 2.42 4.52 -5.54
CA ASN A 153 3.63 3.71 -5.55
C ASN A 153 4.06 3.22 -4.15
N ASN A 154 3.17 3.13 -3.16
CA ASN A 154 3.58 2.57 -1.86
C ASN A 154 3.64 1.05 -1.96
N ILE A 155 4.61 0.46 -1.26
CA ILE A 155 4.75 -0.98 -1.11
C ILE A 155 4.44 -1.32 0.36
N ILE A 156 3.43 -2.16 0.57
CA ILE A 156 2.97 -2.56 1.91
C ILE A 156 2.99 -4.08 2.01
N ARG A 157 3.76 -4.62 2.98
CA ARG A 157 3.88 -6.06 3.22
C ARG A 157 3.74 -6.40 4.69
N ILE A 158 2.53 -6.73 5.11
CA ILE A 158 2.20 -6.93 6.52
C ILE A 158 1.36 -8.20 6.71
N GLY A 159 1.27 -8.64 7.96
CA GLY A 159 0.43 -9.76 8.36
C GLY A 159 1.19 -11.07 8.57
N ALA A 160 2.29 -11.35 7.87
CA ALA A 160 3.03 -12.62 8.08
C ALA A 160 3.40 -12.83 9.56
N GLU A 161 3.66 -11.73 10.24
CA GLU A 161 4.07 -11.63 11.63
C GLU A 161 2.89 -11.62 12.64
N VAL A 162 1.65 -11.61 12.15
CA VAL A 162 0.42 -11.57 12.95
C VAL A 162 -0.22 -12.95 12.94
N THR A 163 -0.03 -13.68 14.05
CA THR A 163 -0.52 -15.05 14.24
C THR A 163 -1.75 -15.14 15.14
N THR A 164 -2.05 -14.08 15.89
CA THR A 164 -3.22 -13.95 16.76
C THR A 164 -4.43 -13.36 16.00
N ARG A 165 -5.58 -13.36 16.67
CA ARG A 165 -6.80 -12.73 16.17
C ARG A 165 -6.66 -11.21 16.24
N SER A 166 -6.27 -10.59 15.13
CA SER A 166 -6.10 -9.13 15.02
C SER A 166 -6.50 -8.67 13.62
N TYR A 167 -6.97 -7.42 13.49
CA TYR A 167 -7.23 -6.83 12.19
C TYR A 167 -5.91 -6.59 11.45
N VAL A 168 -5.89 -6.86 10.14
CA VAL A 168 -4.71 -6.59 9.30
C VAL A 168 -5.14 -5.79 8.08
N THR A 169 -4.78 -4.52 8.01
CA THR A 169 -5.24 -3.64 6.93
C THR A 169 -4.08 -2.97 6.22
N GLY A 170 -3.99 -3.11 4.90
CA GLY A 170 -2.92 -2.46 4.12
C GLY A 170 -3.07 -0.95 4.13
N ILE A 171 -4.17 -0.46 3.55
CA ILE A 171 -4.56 0.95 3.55
C ILE A 171 -5.93 1.06 4.22
N TYR A 172 -6.00 1.78 5.33
CA TYR A 172 -7.24 2.04 6.05
C TYR A 172 -7.61 3.51 5.92
N ARG A 173 -8.81 3.77 5.41
CA ARG A 173 -9.46 5.06 5.57
C ARG A 173 -10.61 4.94 6.55
N ALA A 174 -10.48 5.63 7.68
CA ALA A 174 -11.53 5.72 8.68
C ALA A 174 -12.68 6.63 8.20
N GLY A 175 -13.90 6.30 8.58
CA GLY A 175 -15.06 7.13 8.28
C GLY A 175 -15.12 8.35 9.19
N GLY A 176 -15.50 9.50 8.64
CA GLY A 176 -15.65 10.76 9.37
C GLY A 176 -14.99 11.95 8.69
N GLY A 177 -15.16 13.11 9.31
CA GLY A 177 -14.65 14.40 8.84
C GLY A 177 -15.69 15.30 8.18
N ALA A 178 -15.40 16.59 8.16
CA ALA A 178 -16.27 17.59 7.53
C ALA A 178 -15.72 17.99 6.15
N GLY A 179 -16.62 18.33 5.23
CA GLY A 179 -16.26 18.78 3.88
C GLY A 179 -16.00 17.67 2.88
N THR A 180 -15.58 18.05 1.66
CA THR A 180 -15.25 17.12 0.58
C THR A 180 -13.84 16.58 0.74
N GLN A 181 -13.69 15.27 0.69
CA GLN A 181 -12.42 14.55 0.83
C GLN A 181 -12.13 13.75 -0.45
N ILE A 182 -10.99 14.02 -1.09
CA ILE A 182 -10.58 13.36 -2.34
C ILE A 182 -9.45 12.38 -2.04
N LEU A 183 -9.70 11.10 -2.26
CA LEU A 183 -8.72 10.03 -2.11
C LEU A 183 -8.33 9.50 -3.47
N ASN A 184 -7.04 9.54 -3.75
CA ASN A 184 -6.44 8.97 -4.94
C ASN A 184 -5.55 7.81 -4.51
N VAL A 185 -5.87 6.60 -4.91
CA VAL A 185 -5.11 5.38 -4.59
C VAL A 185 -4.62 4.81 -5.91
N PHE A 186 -3.37 5.11 -6.26
CA PHE A 186 -2.82 4.76 -7.58
C PHE A 186 -1.56 3.95 -7.48
N PHE A 187 -1.44 2.88 -8.28
CA PHE A 187 -0.15 2.18 -8.40
C PHE A 187 0.43 1.68 -7.07
N ASN A 188 -0.36 1.37 -6.05
CA ASN A 188 0.18 0.80 -4.82
C ASN A 188 0.28 -0.72 -4.96
N SER A 189 1.28 -1.34 -4.33
CA SER A 189 1.36 -2.79 -4.15
C SER A 189 1.13 -3.13 -2.68
N VAL A 190 -0.02 -3.72 -2.39
CA VAL A 190 -0.38 -4.17 -1.05
C VAL A 190 -0.40 -5.69 -1.04
N TYR A 191 0.45 -6.28 -0.21
CA TYR A 191 0.56 -7.72 -0.04
C TYR A 191 0.34 -8.08 1.42
N LEU A 192 -0.80 -8.69 1.70
CA LEU A 192 -1.12 -9.23 3.01
C LEU A 192 -0.88 -10.73 2.99
N ASN A 193 -0.18 -11.27 3.98
CA ASN A 193 0.03 -12.72 4.09
C ASN A 193 0.05 -13.17 5.54
N GLY A 194 0.27 -14.46 5.76
CA GLY A 194 0.30 -15.07 7.09
C GLY A 194 -0.93 -15.92 7.39
N ILE A 195 -0.85 -16.62 8.51
CA ILE A 195 -1.86 -17.59 8.96
C ILE A 195 -2.30 -17.19 10.37
N VAL A 196 -3.60 -17.16 10.62
CA VAL A 196 -4.12 -17.03 11.99
C VAL A 196 -4.05 -18.41 12.66
N THR A 197 -3.21 -18.58 13.68
CA THR A 197 -2.93 -19.89 14.30
C THR A 197 -3.51 -20.07 15.72
N SER A 198 -3.94 -18.99 16.39
CA SER A 198 -4.45 -19.03 17.77
C SER A 198 -5.62 -18.05 17.98
N GLY A 199 -6.57 -18.37 18.89
CA GLY A 199 -7.58 -17.40 19.35
C GLY A 199 -9.05 -17.84 19.54
N GLY A 200 -9.39 -19.14 19.48
CA GLY A 200 -10.67 -19.68 19.99
C GLY A 200 -12.00 -19.16 19.39
N GLY A 201 -11.98 -18.28 18.38
CA GLY A 201 -13.16 -17.71 17.73
C GLY A 201 -12.89 -17.28 16.29
N ALA A 202 -13.91 -16.77 15.60
CA ALA A 202 -13.83 -16.32 14.22
C ALA A 202 -12.68 -15.30 14.01
N PRO A 203 -11.86 -15.43 12.96
CA PRO A 203 -10.76 -14.48 12.70
C PRO A 203 -11.28 -13.04 12.52
N SER A 204 -10.50 -12.06 12.98
CA SER A 204 -10.72 -10.64 12.62
C SER A 204 -10.36 -10.43 11.14
N THR A 205 -10.98 -9.46 10.46
CA THR A 205 -10.82 -9.30 9.01
C THR A 205 -9.41 -8.81 8.63
N SER A 206 -8.95 -9.22 7.46
CA SER A 206 -7.81 -8.65 6.76
C SER A 206 -8.23 -8.07 5.43
N ASP A 207 -7.81 -6.86 5.14
CA ASP A 207 -8.33 -6.07 4.03
C ASP A 207 -7.16 -5.30 3.38
N CYS A 208 -6.85 -5.55 2.09
CA CYS A 208 -5.75 -4.81 1.46
C CYS A 208 -6.05 -3.31 1.45
N ILE A 209 -7.29 -2.95 1.13
CA ILE A 209 -7.83 -1.63 1.38
C ILE A 209 -9.18 -1.71 2.08
N PHE A 210 -9.36 -0.86 3.09
CA PHE A 210 -10.64 -0.68 3.77
C PHE A 210 -11.05 0.80 3.71
N LEU A 211 -12.15 1.06 3.00
CA LEU A 211 -12.81 2.35 2.90
C LEU A 211 -14.07 2.34 3.79
N ASP A 212 -14.07 3.16 4.84
CA ASP A 212 -15.23 3.35 5.71
C ASP A 212 -15.91 4.68 5.38
N ASP A 213 -17.11 4.67 4.80
CA ASP A 213 -17.92 5.87 4.53
C ASP A 213 -18.99 6.05 5.63
N ARG A 214 -18.60 6.73 6.73
CA ARG A 214 -19.54 7.12 7.79
C ARG A 214 -20.15 8.49 7.50
N SER A 215 -21.43 8.64 7.82
CA SER A 215 -22.24 9.84 7.56
C SER A 215 -21.59 11.12 8.12
N GLY A 216 -21.47 12.15 7.26
CA GLY A 216 -20.96 13.49 7.62
C GLY A 216 -19.95 14.09 6.64
N SER A 217 -19.34 13.28 5.78
CA SER A 217 -18.34 13.71 4.76
C SER A 217 -18.79 13.41 3.32
N ASP A 218 -18.46 14.28 2.36
CA ASP A 218 -18.54 13.99 0.92
C ASP A 218 -17.20 13.39 0.48
N ILE A 219 -17.12 12.07 0.35
CA ILE A 219 -15.87 11.42 -0.06
C ILE A 219 -15.89 11.15 -1.55
N ARG A 220 -14.73 11.23 -2.18
CA ARG A 220 -14.52 10.79 -3.56
C ARG A 220 -13.26 9.99 -3.62
N VAL A 221 -13.36 8.71 -3.94
CA VAL A 221 -12.23 7.79 -4.02
C VAL A 221 -12.02 7.36 -5.46
N SER A 222 -10.78 7.44 -5.93
CA SER A 222 -10.32 6.85 -7.18
C SER A 222 -9.27 5.80 -6.87
N MET A 223 -9.55 4.54 -7.16
CA MET A 223 -8.63 3.40 -6.98
C MET A 223 -8.30 2.80 -8.35
N ILE A 224 -7.10 3.08 -8.85
CA ILE A 224 -6.71 2.69 -10.22
C ILE A 224 -5.27 2.18 -10.24
N ASN A 225 -5.00 1.12 -11.02
CA ASN A 225 -3.67 0.55 -11.22
C ASN A 225 -3.02 -0.01 -9.95
N ASN A 226 -3.76 -0.43 -8.92
CA ASN A 226 -3.17 -1.03 -7.73
C ASN A 226 -3.05 -2.55 -7.87
N ILE A 227 -2.12 -3.16 -7.12
CA ILE A 227 -2.16 -4.59 -6.81
C ILE A 227 -2.61 -4.74 -5.35
N PHE A 228 -3.72 -5.45 -5.16
CA PHE A 228 -4.26 -5.83 -3.86
C PHE A 228 -4.21 -7.35 -3.74
N TYR A 229 -3.11 -7.85 -3.18
CA TYR A 229 -2.87 -9.28 -2.98
C TYR A 229 -3.14 -9.63 -1.51
N ASN A 230 -4.25 -10.34 -1.24
CA ASN A 230 -4.52 -10.92 0.07
C ASN A 230 -4.25 -12.44 0.11
N ALA A 231 -3.05 -12.79 0.53
CA ALA A 231 -2.58 -14.16 0.75
C ALA A 231 -2.85 -14.68 2.16
N ARG A 232 -3.60 -13.95 3.00
CA ARG A 232 -3.93 -14.43 4.35
C ARG A 232 -4.81 -15.66 4.27
N SER A 233 -4.61 -16.56 5.23
CA SER A 233 -5.49 -17.71 5.42
C SER A 233 -5.94 -17.83 6.87
N CYS A 234 -7.15 -18.38 7.05
CA CYS A 234 -7.64 -18.78 8.35
C CYS A 234 -8.04 -20.27 8.33
N PRO A 235 -7.27 -21.14 8.99
CA PRO A 235 -7.54 -22.58 9.00
C PRO A 235 -8.78 -22.98 9.79
N ASN A 236 -9.40 -22.08 10.57
CA ASN A 236 -10.66 -22.31 11.28
C ASN A 236 -11.83 -21.49 10.67
N PRO A 237 -12.50 -21.98 9.62
CA PRO A 237 -13.55 -21.27 8.90
C PRO A 237 -14.92 -21.31 9.60
N GLN A 238 -14.99 -21.42 10.93
CA GLN A 238 -16.29 -21.42 11.64
C GLN A 238 -17.10 -20.13 11.45
N ALA A 239 -16.53 -19.07 10.86
CA ALA A 239 -17.27 -17.93 10.33
C ALA A 239 -17.46 -18.07 8.81
N LEU A 240 -18.72 -18.20 8.38
CA LEU A 240 -19.20 -18.30 7.00
C LEU A 240 -19.06 -16.99 6.18
N ILE A 241 -18.25 -16.04 6.64
CA ILE A 241 -18.08 -14.73 6.01
C ILE A 241 -16.60 -14.60 5.63
N PRO A 242 -16.27 -14.32 4.37
CA PRO A 242 -14.92 -14.00 3.95
C PRO A 242 -14.34 -12.90 4.84
N THR A 243 -13.21 -13.24 5.44
CA THR A 243 -12.47 -12.37 6.36
C THR A 243 -11.23 -11.81 5.70
N ASN A 244 -10.86 -12.26 4.50
CA ASN A 244 -9.66 -11.82 3.79
C ASN A 244 -10.02 -11.17 2.45
N ASN A 245 -10.22 -9.85 2.44
CA ASN A 245 -10.66 -9.13 1.25
C ASN A 245 -9.49 -8.40 0.56
N ALA A 246 -9.57 -8.26 -0.76
CA ALA A 246 -8.78 -7.25 -1.45
C ALA A 246 -9.36 -5.85 -1.16
N ILE A 247 -10.67 -5.68 -1.34
CA ILE A 247 -11.36 -4.39 -1.16
C ILE A 247 -12.51 -4.52 -0.15
N LYS A 248 -12.44 -3.78 0.95
CA LYS A 248 -13.55 -3.67 1.90
C LYS A 248 -14.16 -2.27 1.84
N ILE A 249 -15.48 -2.24 1.66
CA ILE A 249 -16.26 -1.02 1.65
C ILE A 249 -17.34 -1.11 2.71
N ASN A 250 -17.24 -0.23 3.70
CA ASN A 250 -18.31 -0.02 4.65
C ASN A 250 -19.12 1.20 4.20
N ASP A 251 -20.13 0.94 3.37
CA ASP A 251 -21.10 1.92 2.91
C ASP A 251 -22.46 1.56 3.50
N LEU A 252 -23.09 2.51 4.18
CA LEU A 252 -24.38 2.33 4.84
C LEU A 252 -25.43 3.32 4.36
N THR A 253 -25.10 4.28 3.47
CA THR A 253 -25.96 5.46 3.27
C THR A 253 -26.04 6.03 1.86
N ASN A 254 -25.08 5.80 0.96
CA ASN A 254 -25.08 6.37 -0.40
C ASN A 254 -24.94 5.27 -1.47
N PRO A 255 -25.36 5.50 -2.72
CA PRO A 255 -24.97 4.59 -3.79
C PRO A 255 -23.46 4.69 -4.01
N ILE A 256 -22.76 3.56 -3.88
CA ILE A 256 -21.29 3.46 -4.07
C ILE A 256 -20.76 4.19 -5.33
N SER A 257 -21.55 4.22 -6.41
CA SER A 257 -21.20 4.87 -7.67
C SER A 257 -21.14 6.40 -7.63
N SER A 258 -21.68 7.05 -6.58
CA SER A 258 -21.59 8.51 -6.44
C SER A 258 -20.24 8.97 -5.91
N TRP A 259 -19.48 8.07 -5.28
CA TRP A 259 -18.28 8.43 -4.53
C TRP A 259 -17.06 7.54 -4.84
N LEU A 260 -17.24 6.36 -5.43
CA LEU A 260 -16.13 5.47 -5.79
C LEU A 260 -15.94 5.36 -7.30
N THR A 261 -14.68 5.38 -7.72
CA THR A 261 -14.21 4.87 -9.01
C THR A 261 -13.16 3.80 -8.73
N SER A 262 -13.36 2.57 -9.23
CA SER A 262 -12.44 1.44 -9.04
C SER A 262 -12.24 0.72 -10.37
N ASN A 263 -11.08 0.82 -11.02
CA ASN A 263 -10.86 0.20 -12.32
C ASN A 263 -9.37 -0.10 -12.53
N TYR A 264 -9.01 -1.06 -13.38
CA TYR A 264 -7.61 -1.45 -13.64
C TYR A 264 -6.82 -1.78 -12.37
N ASN A 265 -7.41 -2.44 -11.38
CA ASN A 265 -6.67 -3.00 -10.25
C ASN A 265 -6.47 -4.50 -10.47
N ASP A 266 -5.41 -5.07 -9.91
CA ASP A 266 -5.31 -6.51 -9.77
C ASP A 266 -5.70 -6.87 -8.33
N CYS A 267 -6.85 -7.55 -8.19
CA CYS A 267 -7.42 -7.93 -6.90
C CYS A 267 -7.31 -9.45 -6.77
N PHE A 268 -6.30 -9.91 -6.05
CA PHE A 268 -5.98 -11.34 -5.96
C PHE A 268 -6.04 -11.84 -4.52
N PHE A 269 -6.57 -13.04 -4.31
CA PHE A 269 -6.57 -13.71 -3.02
C PHE A 269 -6.35 -15.21 -3.20
N THR A 270 -5.69 -15.85 -2.22
CA THR A 270 -5.30 -17.27 -2.33
C THR A 270 -6.22 -18.24 -1.58
N ASP A 271 -6.84 -17.80 -0.48
CA ASP A 271 -7.71 -18.67 0.32
C ASP A 271 -9.17 -18.59 -0.14
N ILE A 272 -9.62 -19.59 -0.90
CA ILE A 272 -11.00 -19.66 -1.41
C ILE A 272 -12.07 -19.84 -0.33
N LYS A 273 -11.71 -20.22 0.90
CA LYS A 273 -12.67 -20.45 1.99
C LYS A 273 -12.96 -19.18 2.78
N SER A 274 -11.96 -18.31 2.89
CA SER A 274 -12.02 -17.10 3.71
C SER A 274 -11.79 -15.82 2.90
N GLY A 275 -11.48 -15.92 1.62
CA GLY A 275 -11.13 -14.81 0.74
C GLY A 275 -12.26 -14.36 -0.18
N ALA A 276 -12.21 -13.07 -0.57
CA ALA A 276 -13.09 -12.47 -1.55
C ALA A 276 -12.40 -11.29 -2.25
N ILE A 277 -12.89 -10.93 -3.44
CA ILE A 277 -12.46 -9.69 -4.11
C ILE A 277 -12.84 -8.49 -3.26
N GLY A 278 -14.06 -8.49 -2.74
CA GLY A 278 -14.44 -7.47 -1.81
C GLY A 278 -15.77 -7.66 -1.12
N THR A 279 -16.13 -6.68 -0.32
CA THR A 279 -17.40 -6.60 0.41
C THR A 279 -17.96 -5.18 0.35
N ILE A 280 -19.29 -5.08 0.31
CA ILE A 280 -20.02 -3.81 0.44
C ILE A 280 -21.00 -3.94 1.61
N GLY A 281 -21.12 -2.90 2.44
CA GLY A 281 -22.00 -2.90 3.62
C GLY A 281 -21.59 -3.93 4.69
N GLY A 282 -20.32 -4.35 4.66
CA GLY A 282 -19.70 -5.21 5.67
C GLY A 282 -20.09 -6.69 5.66
N ASN A 283 -21.13 -7.12 4.94
CA ASN A 283 -21.68 -8.48 5.10
C ASN A 283 -21.90 -9.29 3.81
N LEU A 284 -21.89 -8.66 2.62
CA LEU A 284 -22.05 -9.39 1.36
C LEU A 284 -20.70 -9.53 0.64
N PRO A 285 -20.06 -10.72 0.69
CA PRO A 285 -18.82 -10.96 -0.02
C PRO A 285 -19.02 -11.24 -1.50
N TYR A 286 -18.14 -10.70 -2.33
CA TYR A 286 -18.04 -11.00 -3.75
C TYR A 286 -16.88 -11.97 -3.98
N ALA A 287 -17.22 -13.25 -4.07
CA ALA A 287 -16.26 -14.35 -4.10
C ALA A 287 -15.35 -14.39 -5.35
N ASN A 288 -15.66 -13.62 -6.39
CA ASN A 288 -14.82 -13.51 -7.58
C ASN A 288 -15.06 -12.16 -8.27
N LEU A 289 -14.19 -11.86 -9.23
CA LEU A 289 -14.19 -10.57 -9.91
C LEU A 289 -15.48 -10.34 -10.71
N ALA A 290 -16.02 -11.35 -11.38
CA ALA A 290 -17.25 -11.21 -12.14
C ALA A 290 -18.44 -10.78 -11.26
N LEU A 291 -18.55 -11.32 -10.04
CA LEU A 291 -19.57 -10.91 -9.08
C LEU A 291 -19.37 -9.46 -8.61
N TRP A 292 -18.12 -9.06 -8.36
CA TRP A 292 -17.77 -7.68 -7.98
C TRP A 292 -18.11 -6.68 -9.09
N GLN A 293 -17.75 -7.00 -10.34
CA GLN A 293 -18.00 -6.16 -11.51
C GLN A 293 -19.50 -5.99 -11.77
N ALA A 294 -20.26 -7.08 -11.69
CA ALA A 294 -21.71 -7.04 -11.85
C ALA A 294 -22.41 -6.23 -10.75
N ALA A 295 -21.92 -6.31 -9.52
CA ALA A 295 -22.51 -5.60 -8.38
C ALA A 295 -22.19 -4.10 -8.37
N THR A 296 -20.97 -3.72 -8.73
CA THR A 296 -20.53 -2.32 -8.68
C THR A 296 -20.78 -1.57 -9.98
N ASN A 297 -20.61 -2.21 -11.13
CA ASN A 297 -20.50 -1.56 -12.45
C ASN A 297 -19.41 -0.48 -12.53
N LEU A 298 -18.46 -0.47 -11.59
CA LEU A 298 -17.41 0.53 -11.51
C LEU A 298 -16.09 0.05 -12.12
N ASP A 299 -15.98 -1.27 -12.37
CA ASP A 299 -14.71 -1.96 -12.52
C ASP A 299 -14.60 -2.80 -13.80
N ALA A 300 -14.54 -2.15 -14.95
CA ALA A 300 -14.58 -2.85 -16.24
C ALA A 300 -13.27 -3.56 -16.64
N ASN A 301 -12.13 -3.19 -16.06
CA ASN A 301 -10.79 -3.59 -16.54
C ASN A 301 -9.86 -4.11 -15.45
N SER A 302 -10.32 -4.28 -14.21
CA SER A 302 -9.53 -4.99 -13.20
C SER A 302 -9.30 -6.45 -13.58
N LEU A 303 -8.28 -7.02 -12.96
CA LEU A 303 -7.89 -8.42 -13.07
C LEU A 303 -7.94 -9.06 -11.67
N SER A 304 -7.89 -10.39 -11.66
CA SER A 304 -7.77 -11.20 -10.44
C SER A 304 -6.82 -12.35 -10.76
N LEU A 305 -5.57 -11.99 -11.07
CA LEU A 305 -4.51 -12.90 -11.46
C LEU A 305 -3.44 -12.91 -10.37
N ASP A 306 -2.68 -14.01 -10.23
CA ASP A 306 -1.49 -13.97 -9.37
C ASP A 306 -0.47 -13.04 -10.04
N PRO A 307 0.03 -11.97 -9.39
CA PRO A 307 1.05 -11.10 -9.96
C PRO A 307 2.36 -11.82 -10.29
N LEU A 308 2.58 -13.03 -9.75
CA LEU A 308 3.80 -13.80 -9.89
C LEU A 308 5.02 -12.98 -9.50
N PHE A 309 4.95 -12.32 -8.34
CA PHE A 309 6.04 -11.55 -7.78
C PHE A 309 7.35 -12.34 -7.82
N THR A 310 8.44 -11.69 -8.22
CA THR A 310 9.74 -12.34 -8.49
C THR A 310 10.30 -13.11 -7.29
N ILE A 311 9.87 -12.77 -6.07
CA ILE A 311 10.13 -13.49 -4.83
C ILE A 311 8.80 -13.63 -4.08
N ASN A 312 8.40 -14.84 -3.67
CA ASN A 312 7.15 -15.09 -2.94
C ASN A 312 7.42 -15.84 -1.61
N PRO A 313 7.10 -15.26 -0.42
CA PRO A 313 6.59 -13.91 -0.23
C PRO A 313 7.68 -12.85 -0.45
N PRO A 314 7.35 -11.69 -1.05
CA PRO A 314 8.32 -10.63 -1.26
C PRO A 314 8.73 -9.96 0.07
N ILE A 315 10.03 -9.75 0.29
CA ILE A 315 10.62 -9.15 1.50
C ILE A 315 11.52 -7.94 1.18
N SER A 316 11.94 -7.78 -0.08
CA SER A 316 12.58 -6.57 -0.57
C SER A 316 11.67 -5.88 -1.57
N THR A 317 11.89 -4.58 -1.78
CA THR A 317 11.13 -3.80 -2.78
C THR A 317 11.28 -4.41 -4.17
N SER A 318 12.46 -4.86 -4.58
CA SER A 318 12.67 -5.55 -5.87
C SER A 318 11.82 -6.81 -6.07
N GLY A 319 11.34 -7.41 -4.98
CA GLY A 319 10.43 -8.56 -5.03
C GLY A 319 9.01 -8.21 -5.50
N PHE A 320 8.64 -6.93 -5.53
CA PHE A 320 7.28 -6.45 -5.86
C PHE A 320 7.07 -6.11 -7.34
N ILE A 321 8.04 -6.42 -8.19
CA ILE A 321 7.88 -6.37 -9.64
C ILE A 321 7.00 -7.56 -10.06
N PRO A 322 5.80 -7.34 -10.65
CA PRO A 322 4.97 -8.43 -11.14
C PRO A 322 5.61 -9.07 -12.38
N ALA A 323 5.61 -10.39 -12.46
CA ALA A 323 6.01 -11.11 -13.66
C ALA A 323 4.82 -11.41 -14.59
N GLU A 324 3.60 -11.38 -14.04
CA GLU A 324 2.37 -11.50 -14.81
C GLU A 324 2.10 -10.23 -15.65
N ASN A 325 1.40 -10.39 -16.77
CA ASN A 325 1.00 -9.26 -17.61
C ASN A 325 -0.19 -8.52 -16.99
N LEU A 326 0.10 -7.49 -16.20
CA LEU A 326 -0.89 -6.65 -15.54
C LEU A 326 -0.92 -5.23 -16.14
N PRO A 327 -1.50 -5.04 -17.34
CA PRO A 327 -1.51 -3.73 -18.01
C PRO A 327 -2.37 -2.72 -17.24
N GLY A 328 -1.77 -1.59 -16.89
CA GLY A 328 -2.43 -0.46 -16.23
C GLY A 328 -2.93 0.60 -17.22
N LEU A 329 -3.82 1.47 -16.72
CA LEU A 329 -4.30 2.65 -17.41
C LEU A 329 -3.23 3.75 -17.48
N THR A 330 -3.05 4.37 -18.64
CA THR A 330 -2.12 5.48 -18.86
C THR A 330 -2.62 6.80 -18.29
N GLY A 331 -1.71 7.69 -17.89
CA GLY A 331 -2.04 9.07 -17.47
C GLY A 331 -2.74 9.21 -16.12
N VAL A 332 -2.79 8.15 -15.31
CA VAL A 332 -3.50 8.13 -14.02
C VAL A 332 -2.84 9.06 -13.00
N GLY A 333 -3.59 10.04 -12.50
CA GLY A 333 -3.20 10.90 -11.39
C GLY A 333 -1.95 11.77 -11.61
N GLY A 334 -1.44 11.88 -12.84
CA GLY A 334 -0.15 12.51 -13.12
C GLY A 334 1.06 11.74 -12.57
N ILE A 335 0.89 10.47 -12.20
CA ILE A 335 1.98 9.61 -11.70
C ILE A 335 2.76 9.08 -12.91
N THR A 336 3.87 9.74 -13.24
CA THR A 336 4.68 9.43 -14.44
C THR A 336 5.86 8.50 -14.16
N THR A 337 6.13 8.17 -12.90
CA THR A 337 7.21 7.27 -12.48
C THR A 337 6.74 6.29 -11.43
N ASP A 338 7.44 5.16 -11.28
CA ASP A 338 7.12 4.10 -10.32
C ASP A 338 7.83 4.26 -8.97
N TYR A 339 7.99 3.18 -8.18
CA TYR A 339 8.72 3.18 -6.91
C TYR A 339 10.21 3.46 -7.08
N ASP A 340 10.86 2.84 -8.06
CA ASP A 340 12.29 3.00 -8.32
C ASP A 340 12.60 4.22 -9.20
N GLN A 341 11.55 4.96 -9.59
CA GLN A 341 11.57 6.16 -10.44
C GLN A 341 11.71 5.85 -11.93
N ASP A 342 11.40 4.64 -12.36
CA ASP A 342 11.30 4.28 -13.77
C ASP A 342 10.07 4.93 -14.41
N ILE A 343 10.21 5.38 -15.66
CA ILE A 343 9.17 6.12 -16.38
C ILE A 343 8.05 5.17 -16.80
N ARG A 344 6.81 5.58 -16.54
CA ARG A 344 5.59 4.83 -16.93
C ARG A 344 5.14 5.22 -18.35
N CYS A 345 5.70 4.56 -19.37
CA CYS A 345 5.27 4.73 -20.76
C CYS A 345 4.04 3.86 -21.09
N LEU A 346 4.06 2.61 -20.67
CA LEU A 346 2.95 1.65 -20.72
C LEU A 346 2.81 1.08 -19.30
N PRO A 347 1.99 1.70 -18.45
CA PRO A 347 2.05 1.40 -17.03
C PRO A 347 1.66 -0.04 -16.72
N THR A 348 2.31 -0.59 -15.70
CA THR A 348 1.92 -1.85 -15.06
C THR A 348 1.08 -1.53 -13.82
N MET A 349 0.08 -2.37 -13.50
CA MET A 349 -0.58 -2.30 -12.20
C MET A 349 0.44 -2.55 -11.08
N GLY A 350 0.35 -1.79 -9.99
CA GLY A 350 1.24 -1.88 -8.84
C GLY A 350 2.36 -0.83 -8.80
N ALA A 351 3.15 -0.90 -7.74
CA ALA A 351 4.16 0.10 -7.39
C ALA A 351 5.40 0.11 -8.27
N GLN A 352 5.67 -0.96 -9.01
CA GLN A 352 6.84 -1.08 -9.87
C GLN A 352 6.44 -1.52 -11.27
N GLU A 353 7.13 -1.00 -12.27
CA GLU A 353 6.93 -1.39 -13.66
C GLU A 353 7.52 -2.78 -13.93
N SER A 354 6.75 -3.63 -14.62
CA SER A 354 7.32 -4.82 -15.22
C SER A 354 7.85 -4.43 -16.60
N PHE A 355 9.13 -4.71 -16.85
CA PHE A 355 9.68 -4.58 -18.19
C PHE A 355 9.17 -5.74 -19.03
N LEU A 356 7.95 -5.62 -19.55
CA LEU A 356 7.49 -6.56 -20.57
C LEU A 356 8.39 -6.39 -21.80
N PRO A 357 8.99 -7.47 -22.33
CA PRO A 357 9.72 -7.39 -23.58
C PRO A 357 8.73 -6.93 -24.66
N VAL A 358 8.93 -5.73 -25.19
CA VAL A 358 8.19 -5.24 -26.36
C VAL A 358 8.42 -6.26 -27.46
N THR A 359 7.39 -7.05 -27.76
CA THR A 359 7.43 -7.97 -28.90
C THR A 359 7.22 -7.12 -30.14
N VAL A 360 8.32 -6.76 -30.80
CA VAL A 360 8.26 -6.14 -32.12
C VAL A 360 7.76 -7.21 -33.08
N GLN A 361 6.46 -7.20 -33.40
CA GLN A 361 5.95 -7.94 -34.55
C GLN A 361 6.52 -7.29 -35.80
N PHE A 362 7.52 -7.93 -36.41
CA PHE A 362 7.86 -7.63 -37.79
C PHE A 362 6.66 -8.05 -38.62
N ASN A 363 5.97 -7.08 -39.24
CA ASN A 363 4.95 -7.39 -40.22
C ASN A 363 5.67 -7.92 -41.48
N PRO A 364 5.53 -9.20 -41.84
CA PRO A 364 6.20 -9.77 -43.02
C PRO A 364 5.69 -9.14 -44.34
N ASP A 365 4.57 -8.42 -44.32
CA ASP A 365 3.94 -7.84 -45.52
C ASP A 365 4.73 -6.66 -46.12
N TYR A 366 5.78 -6.18 -45.44
CA TYR A 366 6.71 -5.18 -45.98
C TYR A 366 7.95 -5.77 -46.65
N PHE A 367 8.07 -7.10 -46.76
CA PHE A 367 8.98 -7.70 -47.75
C PHE A 367 8.35 -7.60 -49.14
N CYS A 368 8.54 -6.43 -49.76
CA CYS A 368 8.29 -6.28 -51.18
C CYS A 368 9.06 -7.37 -51.94
N GLN A 369 8.33 -8.26 -52.63
CA GLN A 369 8.85 -9.11 -53.68
C GLN A 369 9.48 -8.21 -54.76
N MET A 370 10.79 -7.96 -54.67
CA MET A 370 11.56 -7.53 -55.82
C MET A 370 12.07 -8.77 -56.53
N SER A 371 11.26 -9.28 -57.46
CA SER A 371 11.74 -10.11 -58.55
C SER A 371 12.66 -9.28 -59.43
N GLY A 372 13.96 -9.49 -59.30
CA GLY A 372 14.97 -9.04 -60.27
C GLY A 372 15.84 -7.87 -59.80
N ARG A 373 17.13 -8.21 -59.64
CA ARG A 373 18.32 -7.34 -59.57
C ARG A 373 18.54 -6.58 -58.25
N TRP A 374 19.42 -7.19 -57.43
CA TRP A 374 20.37 -6.60 -56.50
C TRP A 374 20.34 -5.07 -56.38
N CYS A 375 19.71 -4.58 -55.32
CA CYS A 375 20.03 -3.29 -54.73
C CYS A 375 19.87 -3.42 -53.20
N CYS A 376 20.97 -3.65 -52.50
CA CYS A 376 21.01 -3.68 -51.05
C CYS A 376 20.99 -2.23 -50.52
N HIS A 377 19.82 -1.70 -50.16
CA HIS A 377 19.75 -0.61 -49.18
C HIS A 377 19.39 -1.22 -47.83
N LEU A 378 20.41 -1.45 -47.01
CA LEU A 378 20.25 -1.81 -45.61
C LEU A 378 19.67 -0.57 -44.88
N TYR A 379 18.37 -0.55 -44.62
CA TYR A 379 17.84 0.35 -43.59
C TYR A 379 18.27 -0.22 -42.23
N SER A 380 19.40 0.29 -41.72
CA SER A 380 19.84 0.03 -40.35
C SER A 380 18.93 0.80 -39.39
N TYR A 381 17.89 0.16 -38.87
CA TYR A 381 17.21 0.67 -37.68
C TYR A 381 18.11 0.41 -36.48
N ARG A 382 18.66 1.48 -35.89
CA ARG A 382 19.42 1.42 -34.64
C ARG A 382 18.44 1.18 -33.49
N ILE A 383 18.24 -0.07 -33.12
CA ILE A 383 17.59 -0.40 -31.84
C ILE A 383 18.66 -0.26 -30.76
N GLU A 384 18.66 0.87 -30.05
CA GLU A 384 19.52 1.06 -28.88
C GLU A 384 18.95 0.27 -27.70
N PHE A 385 19.46 -0.95 -27.50
CA PHE A 385 19.37 -1.58 -26.17
C PHE A 385 20.35 -0.86 -25.24
N LYS A 386 19.85 0.08 -24.43
CA LYS A 386 20.61 0.53 -23.25
C LYS A 386 20.66 -0.62 -22.23
N ARG A 387 21.64 -1.52 -22.38
CA ARG A 387 22.11 -2.34 -21.25
C ARG A 387 22.77 -1.41 -20.24
N TYR A 388 22.08 -1.09 -19.17
CA TYR A 388 22.75 -0.56 -17.98
C TYR A 388 23.44 -1.73 -17.27
N TYR A 389 24.72 -1.91 -17.58
CA TYR A 389 25.60 -2.70 -16.73
C TYR A 389 25.83 -1.93 -15.43
N LEU A 390 25.57 -2.59 -14.30
CA LEU A 390 26.19 -2.24 -13.03
C LEU A 390 27.71 -2.24 -13.25
N HIS A 391 28.34 -1.06 -13.20
CA HIS A 391 29.78 -0.93 -13.04
C HIS A 391 30.07 -0.03 -11.85
N SER A 392 30.49 -0.67 -10.77
CA SER A 392 31.47 -0.11 -9.85
C SER A 392 32.77 0.16 -10.62
N GLY A 393 33.25 1.40 -10.58
CA GLY A 393 34.68 1.70 -10.73
C GLY A 393 35.12 2.37 -12.04
N SER A 394 35.54 3.63 -11.87
CA SER A 394 36.61 4.40 -12.55
C SER A 394 36.55 4.69 -14.06
N ASP A 395 36.27 5.97 -14.35
CA ASP A 395 37.05 6.93 -15.16
C ASP A 395 37.69 6.50 -16.49
N THR A 396 37.23 7.07 -17.60
CA THR A 396 37.82 8.27 -18.25
C THR A 396 37.20 8.45 -19.64
N CYS A 397 36.73 9.67 -19.93
CA CYS A 397 36.24 10.06 -21.25
C CYS A 397 37.33 10.87 -21.96
N SER A 398 38.00 10.29 -22.95
CA SER A 398 38.84 11.03 -23.90
C SER A 398 38.10 11.18 -25.23
N ARG A 399 37.81 12.43 -25.60
CA ARG A 399 37.45 12.84 -26.97
C ARG A 399 38.54 12.41 -27.95
N ASN A 400 38.16 12.00 -29.15
CA ASN A 400 38.84 12.38 -30.39
C ASN A 400 37.93 12.16 -31.61
N TYR A 401 37.82 13.24 -32.40
CA TYR A 401 37.30 13.45 -33.77
C TYR A 401 36.06 12.70 -34.27
#